data_AF-A0A0Q8C8Q0-F1
#
_entry.id   AF-A0A0Q8C8Q0-F1
#
_cell.length_a   1.000
_cell.length_b   1.000
_cell.length_c   1.000
_cell.angle_alpha   90.00
_cell.angle_beta   90.00
_cell.angle_gamma   90.00
#
_symmetry.space_group_name_H-M   'P 1'
#
loop_
_entity.id
_entity.type
_entity.pdbx_description
1 polymer ?
#
loop_
_entity_poly.entity_id
_entity_poly.type
_entity_poly.pdbx_seq_one_letter_code
_entity_poly.pdbx_strand_id
1 'polypeptide(L)' 'MPDYLKARRLHLNGIITLMGDMKKLNARANKNAKVERLTIDAIAAELDLIDLQLKRKCG' A
#
# COMPACT_ATOMS: atom_id res chain seq x y z
N MET A 1 11.00 -2.21 -17.77
CA MET A 1 11.30 -1.51 -16.50
C MET A 1 10.85 -2.31 -15.26
N PRO A 2 11.45 -3.49 -14.97
CA PRO A 2 11.21 -4.21 -13.71
C PRO A 2 11.63 -3.40 -12.48
N ASP A 3 12.67 -2.57 -12.62
CA ASP A 3 13.24 -1.79 -11.50
C ASP A 3 12.31 -0.70 -10.99
N TYR A 4 11.57 -0.03 -11.90
CA TYR A 4 10.51 0.90 -11.53
C TYR A 4 9.41 0.21 -10.71
N LEU A 5 8.95 -0.96 -11.14
CA LEU A 5 7.90 -1.71 -10.44
C LEU A 5 8.37 -2.15 -9.05
N LYS A 6 9.62 -2.59 -8.92
CA LYS A 6 10.23 -2.92 -7.62
C LYS A 6 10.34 -1.69 -6.70
N ALA A 7 10.76 -0.54 -7.23
CA ALA A 7 10.86 0.70 -6.48
C ALA A 7 9.47 1.20 -6.01
N ARG A 8 8.47 1.14 -6.89
CA ARG A 8 7.08 1.51 -6.57
C ARG A 8 6.49 0.60 -5.50
N ARG A 9 6.68 -0.72 -5.61
CA ARG A 9 6.26 -1.70 -4.60
C ARG A 9 6.86 -1.40 -3.23
N LEU A 10 8.17 -1.11 -3.18
CA LEU A 10 8.86 -0.76 -1.94
C LEU A 10 8.30 0.52 -1.31
N HIS A 11 8.07 1.55 -2.13
CA HIS A 11 7.50 2.81 -1.67
C HIS A 11 6.10 2.64 -1.06
N LEU A 12 5.22 1.90 -1.74
CA LEU A 12 3.85 1.63 -1.28
C LEU A 12 3.82 0.78 0.01
N ASN A 13 4.70 -0.21 0.14
CA ASN A 13 4.87 -0.97 1.38
C ASN A 13 5.29 -0.07 2.55
N GLY A 14 6.16 0.91 2.30
CA GLY A 14 6.52 1.93 3.28
C GLY A 14 5.32 2.76 3.72
N ILE A 15 4.47 3.19 2.79
CA ILE A 15 3.26 3.96 3.09
C ILE A 15 2.27 3.14 3.94
N ILE A 16 1.99 1.88 3.57
CA ILE A 16 1.08 1.02 4.37
C ILE A 16 1.59 0.84 5.80
N THR A 17 2.89 0.67 5.99
CA THR A 17 3.51 0.51 7.31
C THR A 17 3.29 1.76 8.16
N LEU A 18 3.60 2.94 7.61
CA LEU A 18 3.36 4.22 8.29
C LEU A 18 1.89 4.46 8.59
N MET A 19 0.99 4.11 7.67
CA MET A 19 -0.46 4.22 7.88
C MET A 19 -0.97 3.27 8.97
N GLY A 20 -0.39 2.07 9.11
CA GLY A 20 -0.69 1.14 10.19
C GLY A 20 -0.33 1.70 11.57
N ASP A 21 0.86 2.30 11.69
CA ASP A 21 1.32 2.96 12.90
C ASP A 21 0.48 4.20 13.22
N MET A 22 0.16 5.01 12.22
CA MET A 22 -0.74 6.16 12.35
C MET A 22 -2.15 5.72 12.79
N LYS A 23 -2.69 4.64 12.24
CA LYS A 23 -4.00 4.09 12.65
C LYS A 23 -3.98 3.65 14.12
N LYS A 24 -2.88 3.06 14.59
CA LYS A 24 -2.71 2.69 16.01
C LYS A 24 -2.72 3.93 16.93
N LEU A 25 -2.15 5.04 16.46
CA LEU A 25 -2.19 6.33 17.17
C LEU A 25 -3.59 6.99 17.07
N ASN A 26 -4.25 6.94 15.90
CA ASN A 26 -5.56 7.54 15.62
C ASN A 26 -6.75 6.77 16.22
N ALA A 27 -6.59 5.48 16.54
CA ALA A 27 -7.62 4.69 17.23
C ALA A 27 -8.00 5.29 18.60
N ARG A 28 -7.12 6.11 19.18
CA ARG A 28 -7.39 6.88 20.41
C ARG A 28 -8.12 8.20 20.15
N ALA A 29 -8.30 8.63 18.89
CA ALA A 29 -8.61 10.01 18.53
C ALA A 29 -9.77 10.27 17.53
N ASN A 30 -10.13 9.43 16.54
CA ASN A 30 -11.08 9.94 15.51
C ASN A 30 -11.97 8.94 14.71
N LYS A 31 -13.12 9.48 14.24
CA LYS A 31 -14.27 8.92 13.49
C LYS A 31 -14.09 8.80 11.96
N ASN A 32 -12.94 9.18 11.39
CA ASN A 32 -12.70 9.21 9.92
C ASN A 32 -12.15 7.91 9.32
N ALA A 33 -12.34 6.78 10.00
CA ALA A 33 -11.80 5.47 9.62
C ALA A 33 -12.16 4.99 8.19
N LYS A 34 -13.23 5.53 7.58
CA LYS A 34 -13.67 5.15 6.23
C LYS A 34 -12.70 5.61 5.15
N VAL A 35 -12.23 6.86 5.19
CA VAL A 35 -11.29 7.37 4.18
C VAL A 35 -9.94 6.68 4.32
N GLU A 36 -9.45 6.52 5.56
CA GLU A 36 -8.22 5.78 5.84
C GLU A 36 -8.28 4.35 5.30
N ARG A 37 -9.40 3.65 5.53
CA ARG A 37 -9.62 2.29 5.01
C ARG A 37 -9.61 2.26 3.48
N LEU A 38 -10.32 3.17 2.81
CA LEU A 38 -10.33 3.24 1.35
C LEU A 38 -8.93 3.50 0.77
N THR A 39 -8.13 4.34 1.44
CA THR A 39 -6.74 4.58 1.03
C THR A 39 -5.88 3.32 1.20
N ILE A 40 -6.02 2.58 2.31
CA ILE A 40 -5.31 1.30 2.51
C ILE A 40 -5.72 0.28 1.44
N ASP A 41 -7.03 0.14 1.17
CA ASP A 41 -7.56 -0.79 0.18
C ASP A 41 -7.05 -0.45 -1.24
N ALA A 42 -6.95 0.84 -1.58
CA ALA A 42 -6.40 1.29 -2.86
C ALA A 42 -4.91 0.96 -3.02
N ILE A 43 -4.11 1.17 -1.96
CA ILE A 43 -2.67 0.83 -1.99
C ILE A 43 -2.47 -0.69 -2.09
N ALA A 44 -3.28 -1.47 -1.38
CA ALA A 44 -3.23 -2.93 -1.46
C ALA A 44 -3.54 -3.43 -2.88
N ALA A 45 -4.57 -2.87 -3.54
CA ALA A 45 -4.89 -3.22 -4.92
C ALA A 45 -3.77 -2.84 -5.91
N GLU A 46 -3.07 -1.72 -5.69
CA GLU A 46 -1.92 -1.34 -6.50
C GLU A 46 -0.75 -2.33 -6.32
N LEU A 47 -0.49 -2.79 -5.08
CA LEU A 47 0.52 -3.80 -4.80
C LEU A 47 0.23 -5.14 -5.50
N ASP A 48 -1.03 -5.61 -5.46
CA ASP A 48 -1.45 -6.83 -6.14
C ASP A 48 -1.25 -6.74 -7.66
N LEU A 49 -1.55 -5.57 -8.24
CA LEU A 49 -1.32 -5.31 -9.66
C LEU A 49 0.17 -5.33 -10.00
N ILE A 50 1.02 -4.72 -9.17
CA ILE A 50 2.48 -4.73 -9.36
C ILE A 50 3.03 -6.15 -9.27
N ASP A 51 2.58 -6.95 -8.31
CA ASP A 51 3.01 -8.34 -8.15
C ASP A 51 2.59 -9.21 -9.36
N LEU A 52 1.39 -8.98 -9.90
CA LEU A 52 0.94 -9.64 -11.13
C LEU A 52 1.77 -9.23 -12.35
N GLN A 53 2.14 -7.95 -12.46
CA GLN A 53 2.99 -7.45 -13.54
C GLN A 53 4.43 -7.97 -13.44
N LEU A 54 4.99 -8.07 -12.23
CA LEU A 54 6.31 -8.63 -11.99
C LEU A 54 6.35 -10.13 -12.32
N LYS A 55 5.33 -10.89 -11.91
CA LYS A 55 5.19 -12.31 -12.28
C LYS A 55 5.15 -12.52 -13.79
N ARG A 56 4.39 -11.69 -14.52
CA ARG A 56 4.29 -11.76 -16.00
C ARG A 56 5.57 -11.35 -16.73
N LYS A 57 6.44 -10.55 -16.12
CA LYS A 57 7.72 -10.10 -16.72
C LYS A 57 8.91 -10.99 -16.34
N CYS A 58 8.74 -11.90 -15.39
CA CYS A 58 9.77 -12.85 -14.95
C CYS A 58 9.60 -14.26 -15.55
N GLY A 59 8.57 -14.49 -16.38
CA GLY A 59 8.47 -15.65 -17.27
C GLY A 59 8.85 -15.27 -18.69
#